data_AF-A0A521QJS3-F1
#
_entry.id   AF-A0A521QJS3-F1
#
_cell.length_a   1.000
_cell.length_b   1.000
_cell.length_c   1.000
_cell.angle_alpha   90.00
_cell.angle_beta   90.00
_cell.angle_gamma   90.00
#
_symmetry.space_group_name_H-M   'P 1'
#
loop_
_entity.id
_entity.type
_entity.pdbx_description
1 polymer ?
#
loop_
_entity_poly.entity_id
_entity_poly.type
_entity_poly.pdbx_seq_one_letter_code
_entity_poly.pdbx_strand_id
1 'polypeptide(L)'
;MNLDFSALGNAINQLEKSLHYATSAAAKTDPGLYEQLRNSVTHCFKFTYELSHKMLKRYLEETTANPEEFDLSTFQNLIRTGNEKALTAKHSPTPSAKNVPDCDHDPPTL
;
A
#
# COMPACT_ATOMS: atom_id res chain seq x y z
N MET A 1 19.34 3.86 -18.28
CA MET A 1 18.84 5.22 -18.00
C MET A 1 18.55 5.31 -16.49
N ASN A 2 18.54 6.49 -15.87
CA ASN A 2 18.24 6.62 -14.44
C ASN A 2 16.73 6.89 -14.27
N LEU A 3 16.00 5.94 -13.67
CA LEU A 3 14.58 6.11 -13.37
C LEU A 3 14.42 7.06 -12.19
N ASP A 4 13.75 8.19 -12.40
CA ASP A 4 13.45 9.14 -11.34
C ASP A 4 12.14 8.77 -10.62
N PHE A 5 12.27 8.40 -9.35
CA PHE A 5 11.16 8.04 -8.47
C PHE A 5 10.70 9.19 -7.57
N SER A 6 11.26 10.39 -7.71
CA SER A 6 10.95 11.54 -6.84
C SER A 6 9.47 11.87 -6.80
N ALA A 7 8.77 11.79 -7.95
CA ALA A 7 7.34 12.00 -8.03
C ALA A 7 6.53 10.98 -7.20
N LEU A 8 6.93 9.71 -7.22
CA LEU A 8 6.29 8.66 -6.42
C LEU A 8 6.55 8.88 -4.93
N GLY A 9 7.79 9.20 -4.55
CA GLY A 9 8.13 9.53 -3.15
C GLY A 9 7.32 10.71 -2.62
N ASN A 10 7.16 11.77 -3.42
CA ASN A 10 6.33 12.91 -3.06
C ASN A 10 4.85 12.54 -2.89
N ALA A 11 4.30 11.68 -3.75
CA ALA A 11 2.93 11.20 -3.63
C ALA A 11 2.69 10.37 -2.37
N ILE A 12 3.63 9.48 -2.02
CA ILE A 12 3.58 8.69 -0.78
C ILE A 12 3.60 9.62 0.44
N ASN A 13 4.55 10.57 0.50
CA ASN A 13 4.62 11.55 1.59
C ASN A 13 3.32 12.34 1.75
N GLN A 14 2.66 12.68 0.63
CA GLN A 14 1.38 13.39 0.68
C GLN A 14 0.24 12.49 1.16
N LEU A 15 0.20 11.22 0.76
CA LEU A 15 -0.77 10.24 1.25
C LEU A 15 -0.63 10.03 2.76
N GLU A 16 0.59 9.87 3.27
CA GLU A 16 0.88 9.74 4.70
C GLU A 16 0.38 10.96 5.49
N LYS A 17 0.68 12.17 5.01
CA LYS A 17 0.17 13.41 5.61
C LYS A 17 -1.35 13.45 5.64
N SER A 18 -2.00 13.13 4.53
CA SER A 18 -3.47 13.14 4.44
C SER A 18 -4.10 12.12 5.40
N LEU A 19 -3.52 10.93 5.55
CA LEU A 19 -3.96 9.91 6.52
C LEU A 19 -3.78 10.38 7.96
N HIS A 20 -2.66 11.03 8.27
CA HIS A 20 -2.42 11.59 9.59
C HIS A 20 -3.49 12.62 9.97
N TYR A 21 -3.82 13.55 9.07
CA TYR A 21 -4.88 14.54 9.34
C TYR A 21 -6.27 13.89 9.45
N ALA A 22 -6.60 12.94 8.58
CA ALA A 22 -7.90 12.26 8.61
C ALA A 22 -8.14 11.45 9.90
N THR A 23 -7.08 11.04 10.59
CA THR A 23 -7.15 10.29 11.86
C THR A 23 -6.97 11.15 13.11
N SER A 24 -6.75 12.46 12.94
CA SER A 24 -6.55 13.42 14.01
C SER A 24 -7.81 13.62 14.87
N ALA A 25 -7.61 14.15 16.10
CA ALA A 25 -8.72 14.50 16.98
C ALA A 25 -9.68 15.53 16.35
N ALA A 26 -9.15 16.50 15.60
CA ALA A 26 -9.94 17.53 14.92
C ALA A 26 -10.92 16.93 13.90
N ALA A 27 -10.47 15.92 13.14
CA ALA A 27 -11.33 15.21 12.19
C ALA A 27 -12.46 14.43 12.91
N LYS A 28 -12.21 13.89 14.10
CA LYS A 28 -13.25 13.17 14.87
C LYS A 28 -14.34 14.08 15.42
N THR A 29 -14.02 15.36 15.65
CA THR A 29 -14.96 16.32 16.24
C THR A 29 -15.78 17.09 15.21
N ASP A 30 -15.36 17.11 13.94
CA ASP A 30 -16.03 17.82 12.86
C ASP A 30 -16.28 16.87 11.67
N PRO A 31 -17.53 16.40 11.48
CA PRO A 31 -17.90 15.51 10.38
C PRO A 31 -17.62 16.10 8.99
N GLY A 32 -17.80 17.40 8.80
CA GLY A 32 -17.56 18.07 7.52
C GLY A 32 -16.07 18.11 7.19
N LEU A 33 -15.25 18.42 8.19
CA LEU A 33 -13.79 18.35 8.07
C LEU A 33 -13.33 16.92 7.77
N TYR A 34 -13.88 15.91 8.46
CA TYR A 34 -13.58 14.51 8.18
C TYR A 34 -13.90 14.11 6.74
N GLU A 35 -15.05 14.51 6.20
CA GLU A 35 -15.42 14.23 4.81
C GLU A 35 -14.40 14.80 3.81
N GLN A 36 -13.97 16.06 4.01
CA GLN A 36 -12.95 16.69 3.17
C GLN A 36 -11.62 15.95 3.25
N LEU A 37 -11.18 15.57 4.45
CA LEU A 37 -9.94 14.82 4.66
C LEU A 37 -10.02 13.41 4.06
N ARG A 38 -11.16 12.73 4.17
CA ARG A 38 -11.41 11.43 3.52
C ARG A 38 -11.30 11.53 2.00
N ASN A 39 -11.86 12.58 1.41
CA ASN A 39 -11.77 12.84 -0.03
C ASN A 39 -10.31 13.10 -0.44
N SER A 40 -9.56 13.86 0.35
CA SER A 40 -8.13 14.09 0.13
C SER A 40 -7.32 12.79 0.18
N VAL A 41 -7.54 11.92 1.18
CA VAL A 41 -6.92 10.59 1.26
C VAL A 41 -7.24 9.76 0.02
N THR A 42 -8.50 9.74 -0.41
CA THR A 42 -8.94 8.99 -1.60
C THR A 42 -8.21 9.48 -2.86
N HIS A 43 -8.04 10.78 -3.03
CA HIS A 43 -7.31 11.35 -4.16
C HIS A 43 -5.81 11.01 -4.10
N CYS A 44 -5.18 11.19 -2.93
CA CYS A 44 -3.76 10.84 -2.74
C CYS A 44 -3.51 9.36 -3.03
N PHE A 45 -4.42 8.47 -2.63
CA PHE A 45 -4.34 7.05 -2.93
C PHE A 45 -4.40 6.78 -4.44
N LYS A 46 -5.40 7.34 -5.14
CA LYS A 46 -5.54 7.18 -6.60
C LYS A 46 -4.29 7.65 -7.35
N PHE A 47 -3.74 8.79 -6.95
CA PHE A 47 -2.53 9.35 -7.56
C PHE A 47 -1.29 8.50 -7.29
N THR A 48 -1.10 8.05 -6.05
CA THR A 48 0.01 7.16 -5.67
C THR A 48 -0.07 5.83 -6.42
N TYR A 49 -1.27 5.27 -6.55
CA TYR A 49 -1.53 4.06 -7.31
C TYR A 49 -1.18 4.23 -8.80
N GLU A 50 -1.63 5.33 -9.42
CA GLU A 50 -1.34 5.63 -10.83
C GLU A 50 0.17 5.82 -11.08
N LEU A 51 0.87 6.53 -10.19
CA LEU A 51 2.31 6.68 -10.30
C LEU A 51 3.05 5.35 -10.11
N SER A 52 2.64 4.53 -9.13
CA SER A 52 3.21 3.20 -8.94
C SER A 52 3.07 2.34 -10.19
N HIS A 53 1.90 2.39 -10.83
CA HIS A 53 1.65 1.71 -12.09
C HIS A 53 2.58 2.20 -13.21
N LYS A 54 2.67 3.51 -13.43
CA LYS A 54 3.53 4.12 -14.46
C LYS A 54 5.01 3.78 -14.26
N MET A 55 5.48 3.81 -13.01
CA MET A 55 6.88 3.51 -12.69
C MET A 55 7.20 2.03 -12.86
N LEU A 56 6.29 1.14 -12.45
CA LEU A 56 6.45 -0.30 -12.63
C LEU A 56 6.43 -0.70 -14.11
N LYS A 57 5.53 -0.12 -14.91
CA LYS A 57 5.48 -0.33 -16.37
C LYS A 57 6.80 0.12 -17.02
N ARG A 58 7.25 1.34 -16.75
CA ARG A 58 8.54 1.86 -17.26
C ARG A 58 9.73 0.97 -16.89
N TYR A 59 9.82 0.54 -15.63
CA TYR A 59 10.88 -0.36 -15.20
C TYR A 59 10.86 -1.69 -15.97
N LEU A 60 9.68 -2.27 -16.21
CA LEU A 60 9.55 -3.52 -16.94
C LEU A 60 9.84 -3.37 -18.44
N GLU A 61 9.39 -2.29 -19.08
CA GLU A 61 9.72 -1.97 -20.47
C GLU A 61 11.23 -1.79 -20.67
N GLU A 62 11.93 -1.14 -19.72
CA GLU A 62 13.38 -0.95 -19.80
C GLU A 62 14.19 -2.22 -19.53
N THR A 63 13.62 -3.21 -18.84
CA THR A 63 14.33 -4.42 -18.40
C THR A 63 13.96 -5.69 -19.18
N THR A 64 13.07 -5.59 -20.17
CA THR A 64 12.61 -6.71 -21.00
C THR A 64 12.97 -6.49 -22.47
N ALA A 65 13.24 -7.59 -23.19
CA ALA A 65 13.57 -7.56 -24.62
C ALA A 65 12.37 -7.28 -25.56
N ASN A 66 11.13 -7.41 -25.06
CA ASN A 66 9.89 -7.13 -25.80
C ASN A 66 8.94 -6.20 -25.01
N PRO A 67 9.10 -4.86 -25.12
CA PRO A 67 8.34 -3.88 -24.35
C PRO A 67 6.82 -3.90 -24.60
N GLU A 68 6.39 -4.31 -25.80
CA GLU A 68 4.98 -4.30 -26.24
C GLU A 68 4.09 -5.24 -25.41
N GLU A 69 4.67 -6.21 -24.70
CA GLU A 69 3.93 -7.14 -23.83
C GLU A 69 3.26 -6.44 -22.65
N PHE A 70 3.79 -5.30 -22.20
CA PHE A 70 3.28 -4.59 -21.02
C PHE A 70 2.24 -3.51 -21.35
N ASP A 71 1.99 -3.23 -22.63
CA ASP A 71 1.07 -2.16 -23.04
C ASP A 71 -0.40 -2.41 -22.64
N LEU A 72 -0.79 -3.68 -22.53
CA LEU A 72 -2.14 -4.10 -22.15
C LEU A 72 -2.21 -4.73 -20.75
N SER A 73 -1.10 -4.70 -20.01
CA SER A 73 -1.01 -5.38 -18.71
C SER A 73 -1.75 -4.59 -17.62
N THR A 74 -2.66 -5.27 -16.90
CA THR A 74 -3.34 -4.69 -15.75
C THR A 74 -2.39 -4.55 -14.57
N PHE A 75 -2.62 -3.58 -13.69
CA PHE A 75 -1.79 -3.40 -12.48
C PHE A 75 -1.69 -4.67 -11.63
N GLN A 76 -2.75 -5.48 -11.56
CA GLN A 76 -2.70 -6.80 -10.89
C GLN A 76 -1.67 -7.74 -11.54
N ASN A 77 -1.62 -7.78 -12.88
CA ASN A 77 -0.59 -8.54 -13.60
C ASN A 77 0.80 -7.96 -13.36
N LEU A 78 0.94 -6.63 -13.32
CA LEU A 78 2.22 -5.99 -13.05
C LEU A 78 2.72 -6.25 -11.61
N ILE A 79 1.84 -6.23 -10.60
CA ILE A 79 2.19 -6.60 -9.23
C ILE A 79 2.50 -8.09 -9.10
N ARG A 80 1.81 -8.96 -9.85
CA ARG A 80 2.15 -10.40 -9.91
C ARG A 80 3.54 -10.61 -10.52
N THR A 81 3.84 -9.97 -11.66
CA THR A 81 5.15 -10.00 -12.30
C THR A 81 6.24 -9.37 -11.42
N GLY A 82 5.92 -8.28 -10.71
CA GLY A 82 6.80 -7.64 -9.73
C GLY A 82 7.12 -8.56 -8.54
N ASN A 83 6.12 -9.28 -8.02
CA ASN A 83 6.31 -10.32 -7.00
C ASN A 83 7.17 -11.48 -7.51
N GLU A 84 6.94 -11.93 -8.75
CA GLU A 84 7.73 -12.99 -9.40
C GLU A 84 9.19 -12.57 -9.60
N LYS A 85 9.45 -11.27 -9.83
CA LYS A 85 10.78 -10.66 -9.90
C LYS A 85 11.34 -10.17 -8.55
N ALA A 86 10.67 -10.47 -7.43
CA ALA A 86 11.03 -10.07 -6.06
C ALA A 86 11.12 -8.54 -5.78
N LEU A 87 10.39 -7.73 -6.55
CA LEU A 87 10.36 -6.26 -6.45
C LEU A 87 9.30 -5.73 -5.46
N THR A 88 8.38 -6.60 -5.03
CA THR A 88 7.41 -6.33 -3.98
C THR A 88 7.62 -7.36 -2.87
N ALA A 89 7.68 -6.90 -1.62
CA ALA A 89 7.94 -7.78 -0.48
C ALA A 89 6.91 -8.92 -0.49
N LYS A 90 7.39 -10.16 -0.62
CA LYS A 90 6.60 -11.35 -0.30
C LYS A 90 6.01 -11.11 1.08
N HIS A 91 4.71 -11.39 1.21
CA HIS A 91 3.94 -11.16 2.42
C HIS A 91 4.80 -11.41 3.67
N SER A 92 4.82 -10.45 4.59
CA SER A 92 5.38 -10.65 5.92
C SER A 92 4.80 -11.96 6.47
N PRO A 93 5.60 -12.91 6.97
CA PRO A 93 5.05 -14.10 7.60
C PRO A 93 4.14 -13.64 8.74
N THR A 94 2.84 -13.86 8.58
CA THR A 94 1.88 -13.68 9.66
C THR A 94 2.38 -14.53 10.83
N PRO A 95 2.56 -13.98 12.04
CA PRO A 95 2.91 -14.80 13.19
C PRO A 95 1.78 -15.82 13.36
N SER A 96 2.12 -17.10 13.23
CA SER A 96 1.19 -18.19 13.49
C SER A 96 0.64 -18.02 14.90
N ALA A 97 -0.67 -17.76 15.01
CA ALA A 97 -1.39 -17.79 16.27
C ALA A 97 -1.45 -19.25 16.76
N LYS A 98 -0.35 -19.72 17.33
CA LYS A 98 -0.24 -20.97 18.09
C LYS A 98 0.67 -20.71 19.27
N ASN A 99 0.08 -20.14 20.32
CA ASN A 99 0.46 -20.27 21.73
C ASN A 99 -0.41 -19.30 22.53
N VAL A 100 -1.71 -19.62 22.62
CA VAL A 100 -2.50 -19.21 23.77
C VAL A 100 -2.18 -20.26 24.83
N PRO A 101 -1.50 -19.92 25.94
CA PRO A 101 -1.42 -20.85 27.06
C PRO A 101 -2.84 -21.08 27.56
N ASP A 102 -3.23 -22.34 27.65
CA ASP A 102 -4.47 -22.78 28.30
C ASP A 102 -4.60 -22.05 29.63
N CYS A 103 -5.66 -21.25 29.80
CA CYS A 103 -6.07 -20.81 31.13
C CYS A 103 -6.54 -22.06 31.85
N ASP A 104 -5.67 -22.63 32.68
CA ASP A 104 -6.00 -23.67 33.65
C ASP A 104 -7.27 -23.26 34.41
N HIS A 105 -8.33 -24.04 34.19
CA HIS A 105 -9.50 -24.05 35.04
C HIS A 105 -9.10 -24.61 36.40
N ASP A 106 -8.80 -23.74 37.36
CA ASP A 106 -8.85 -24.13 38.76
C ASP A 106 -10.32 -24.27 39.20
N PRO A 107 -10.74 -25.43 39.74
CA PRO A 107 -12.05 -25.58 40.33
C PRO A 107 -12.10 -24.85 41.69
N PRO A 108 -13.28 -24.33 42.10
CA PRO A 108 -13.40 -23.67 43.39
C PRO A 108 -13.15 -24.68 44.51
N THR A 109 -12.15 -24.39 45.34
CA THR A 109 -11.95 -25.10 46.61
C THR A 109 -12.98 -24.57 47.62
N LEU A 110 -13.57 -25.51 48.37
CA LEU A 110 -14.62 -25.39 49.40
C LEU A 110 -14.80 -24.01 50.09
#